data_AF-A0A9N9MXH2-F1
#
_entry.id   AF-A0A9N9MXH2-F1
#
_cell.length_a   1.000
_cell.length_b   1.000
_cell.length_c   1.000
_cell.angle_alpha   90.00
_cell.angle_beta   90.00
_cell.angle_gamma   90.00
#
_symmetry.space_group_name_H-M   'P 1'
#
loop_
_entity.id
_entity.type
_entity.pdbx_description
1 polymer ?
#
loop_
_entity_poly.entity_id
_entity_poly.type
_entity_poly.pdbx_seq_one_letter_code
_entity_poly.pdbx_strand_id
1 'polypeptide(L)'
;MVYYSLAESVLNYGILCWGSACESVLLPLKIAQKYVLKILLFKPKMYSTDLLFSQTEFLNLRQLYCVRVIQFSLNYKLFQDTVNHSIQTRAVTEIKLYTSLQNYSTTQRNILFTGPRLLNLLPLDIKNKQNLTKTTKNKIKDWVKINYTLIKKSIVWFSE
;
A
#
# COMPACT_ATOMS: atom_id res chain seq x y z
N MET A 1 11.24 -12.52 13.21
CA MET A 1 11.51 -13.74 12.41
C MET A 1 10.25 -14.58 12.18
N VAL A 2 9.51 -15.02 13.20
CA VAL A 2 8.33 -15.90 13.01
C VAL A 2 7.12 -15.22 12.35
N TYR A 3 6.80 -13.97 12.71
CA TYR A 3 5.68 -13.26 12.10
C TYR A 3 5.82 -13.12 10.57
N TYR A 4 7.02 -12.72 10.13
CA TYR A 4 7.33 -12.51 8.72
C TYR A 4 7.23 -13.80 7.92
N SER A 5 7.70 -14.92 8.48
CA SER A 5 7.75 -16.20 7.79
C SER A 5 6.39 -16.90 7.72
N LEU A 6 5.53 -16.75 8.72
CA LEU A 6 4.26 -17.47 8.80
C LEU A 6 3.06 -16.57 8.49
N ALA A 7 2.86 -15.50 9.25
CA ALA A 7 1.65 -14.69 9.14
C ALA A 7 1.73 -13.76 7.93
N GLU A 8 2.80 -12.99 7.81
CA GLU A 8 2.95 -12.02 6.72
C GLU A 8 3.14 -12.73 5.36
N SER A 9 3.73 -13.92 5.31
CA SER A 9 3.85 -14.69 4.05
C SER A 9 2.48 -15.11 3.52
N VAL A 10 1.62 -15.64 4.40
CA VAL A 10 0.23 -16.01 4.06
C VAL A 10 -0.59 -14.78 3.70
N LEU A 11 -0.49 -13.69 4.47
CA LEU A 11 -1.20 -12.45 4.16
C LEU A 11 -0.71 -11.79 2.85
N ASN A 12 0.54 -12.00 2.46
CA ASN A 12 1.04 -11.48 1.18
C ASN A 12 0.60 -12.33 -0.01
N TYR A 13 0.21 -13.58 0.21
CA TYR A 13 -0.16 -14.48 -0.87
C TYR A 13 -1.41 -13.96 -1.58
N GLY A 14 -1.26 -13.59 -2.86
CA GLY A 14 -2.36 -13.07 -3.67
C GLY A 14 -2.91 -11.70 -3.23
N ILE A 15 -2.22 -10.97 -2.34
CA ILE A 15 -2.72 -9.69 -1.80
C ILE A 15 -2.98 -8.64 -2.89
N LEU A 16 -2.31 -8.72 -4.04
CA LEU A 16 -2.58 -7.86 -5.19
C LEU A 16 -4.01 -8.05 -5.74
N CYS A 17 -4.56 -9.25 -5.64
CA CYS A 17 -5.88 -9.60 -6.17
C CYS A 17 -7.00 -9.30 -5.17
N TRP A 18 -6.83 -9.69 -3.90
CA TRP A 18 -7.89 -9.57 -2.89
C TRP A 18 -7.67 -8.42 -1.89
N GLY A 19 -6.50 -7.79 -1.86
CA GLY A 19 -6.17 -6.73 -0.89
C GLY A 19 -7.00 -5.44 -1.09
N SER A 20 -7.67 -5.30 -2.24
CA SER A 20 -8.64 -4.25 -2.51
C SER A 20 -10.09 -4.59 -2.21
N ALA A 21 -10.36 -5.77 -1.65
CA ALA A 21 -11.71 -6.16 -1.28
C ALA A 21 -12.36 -5.21 -0.26
N CYS A 22 -13.69 -5.31 -0.18
CA CYS A 22 -14.52 -4.57 0.76
C CYS A 22 -14.12 -4.87 2.21
N GLU A 23 -14.38 -3.91 3.10
CA GLU A 23 -14.02 -4.02 4.50
C GLU A 23 -14.65 -5.22 5.19
N SER A 24 -15.89 -5.57 4.84
CA SER A 24 -16.58 -6.76 5.34
C SER A 24 -15.80 -8.06 5.12
N VAL A 25 -15.14 -8.20 3.97
CA VAL A 25 -14.32 -9.38 3.62
C VAL A 25 -12.97 -9.35 4.32
N LEU A 26 -12.39 -8.15 4.51
CA LEU A 26 -11.07 -7.99 5.11
C LEU A 26 -11.08 -7.92 6.63
N LEU A 27 -12.23 -7.64 7.24
CA LEU A 27 -12.37 -7.50 8.69
C LEU A 27 -11.93 -8.78 9.44
N PRO A 28 -12.36 -10.00 9.06
CA PRO A 28 -11.86 -11.22 9.70
C PRO A 28 -10.33 -11.36 9.61
N LEU A 29 -9.74 -11.03 8.46
CA LEU A 29 -8.28 -11.07 8.28
C LEU A 29 -7.56 -10.05 9.17
N LYS A 30 -8.10 -8.84 9.29
CA LYS A 30 -7.57 -7.80 10.18
C LYS A 30 -7.63 -8.24 11.64
N ILE A 31 -8.72 -8.88 12.06
CA ILE A 31 -8.87 -9.42 13.42
C ILE A 31 -7.84 -10.52 13.65
N ALA A 32 -7.69 -11.46 12.72
CA ALA A 32 -6.70 -12.54 12.80
C ALA A 32 -5.27 -11.99 12.88
N GLN A 33 -4.90 -11.03 12.03
CA GLN A 33 -3.59 -10.37 12.06
C GLN A 33 -3.31 -9.75 13.44
N LYS A 34 -4.27 -8.99 13.99
CA LYS A 34 -4.15 -8.38 15.32
C LYS A 34 -4.00 -9.42 16.40
N TYR A 35 -4.74 -10.52 16.33
CA TYR A 35 -4.70 -11.59 17.31
C TYR A 35 -3.32 -12.27 17.34
N VAL A 36 -2.79 -12.61 16.16
CA VAL A 36 -1.43 -13.16 16.01
C VAL A 36 -0.39 -12.21 16.60
N LEU A 37 -0.48 -10.92 16.28
CA LEU A 37 0.45 -9.92 16.82
C LEU A 37 0.36 -9.77 18.34
N LYS A 38 -0.85 -9.81 18.91
CA LYS A 38 -1.04 -9.75 20.38
C LYS A 38 -0.42 -10.95 21.07
N ILE A 39 -0.58 -12.17 20.52
CA ILE A 39 0.05 -13.38 21.05
C ILE A 39 1.59 -13.26 21.00
N LEU A 40 2.13 -12.89 19.83
CA LEU A 40 3.58 -12.79 19.62
C LEU A 40 4.24 -11.76 20.52
N LEU A 41 3.51 -10.70 20.89
CA LEU A 41 4.01 -9.60 21.72
C LEU A 41 3.56 -9.71 23.18
N PHE A 42 2.93 -10.84 23.57
CA PHE A 42 2.40 -11.08 24.90
C PHE A 42 1.50 -9.93 25.42
N LYS A 43 0.69 -9.36 24.53
CA LYS A 43 -0.23 -8.25 24.85
C LYS A 43 -1.60 -8.77 25.28
N PRO A 44 -2.30 -8.07 26.19
CA PRO A 44 -3.63 -8.48 26.61
C PRO A 44 -4.65 -8.46 25.46
N LYS A 45 -5.71 -9.26 25.59
CA LYS A 45 -6.76 -9.37 24.56
C LYS A 45 -7.34 -8.01 24.17
N MET A 46 -7.55 -7.12 25.14
CA MET A 46 -8.10 -5.77 24.93
C MET A 46 -7.06 -4.70 24.56
N TYR A 47 -5.81 -5.07 24.24
CA TYR A 47 -4.80 -4.10 23.85
C TYR A 47 -5.24 -3.31 22.61
N SER A 48 -5.03 -1.98 22.65
CA SER A 48 -5.42 -1.07 21.56
C SER A 48 -4.72 -1.45 20.26
N THR A 49 -5.47 -1.43 19.16
CA THR A 49 -4.92 -1.72 17.82
C THR A 49 -3.91 -0.66 17.41
N ASP A 50 -4.22 0.62 17.65
CA ASP A 50 -3.38 1.71 17.18
C ASP A 50 -2.03 1.71 17.89
N LEU A 51 -2.04 1.41 19.20
CA LEU A 51 -0.82 1.20 19.98
C LEU A 51 -0.04 -0.04 19.52
N LEU A 52 -0.73 -1.11 19.10
CA LEU A 52 -0.08 -2.33 18.61
C LEU A 52 0.77 -2.06 17.37
N PHE A 53 0.24 -1.30 16.41
CA PHE A 53 0.94 -1.02 15.15
C PHE A 53 1.87 0.20 15.22
N SER A 54 1.63 1.14 16.14
CA SER A 54 2.57 2.26 16.34
C SER A 54 3.87 1.81 17.00
N GLN A 55 3.78 0.89 17.97
CA GLN A 55 4.93 0.38 18.72
C GLN A 55 5.71 -0.71 17.95
N THR A 56 5.19 -1.22 16.84
CA THR A 56 5.80 -2.31 16.09
C THR A 56 6.16 -1.90 14.68
N GLU A 57 7.15 -2.54 14.08
CA GLU A 57 7.52 -2.33 12.68
C GLU A 57 6.58 -3.04 11.69
N PHE A 58 5.55 -3.72 12.19
CA PHE A 58 4.62 -4.46 11.36
C PHE A 58 3.67 -3.54 10.60
N LEU A 59 3.38 -3.93 9.36
CA LEU A 59 2.44 -3.23 8.51
C LEU A 59 1.03 -3.79 8.71
N ASN A 60 0.05 -2.89 8.81
CA ASN A 60 -1.36 -3.25 8.71
C ASN A 60 -1.66 -3.88 7.35
N LEU A 61 -2.72 -4.70 7.27
CA LEU A 61 -3.13 -5.37 6.02
C LEU A 61 -3.23 -4.42 4.79
N ARG A 62 -3.80 -3.22 4.98
CA ARG A 62 -3.91 -2.20 3.92
C ARG A 62 -2.57 -1.58 3.56
N GLN A 63 -1.70 -1.35 4.54
CA GLN A 63 -0.33 -0.88 4.29
C GLN A 63 0.46 -1.93 3.50
N LEU A 64 0.29 -3.21 3.84
CA LEU A 64 0.90 -4.33 3.14
C LEU A 64 0.44 -4.36 1.67
N TYR A 65 -0.86 -4.22 1.43
CA TYR A 65 -1.41 -4.08 0.09
C TYR A 65 -0.77 -2.91 -0.69
N CYS A 66 -0.72 -1.71 -0.12
CA CYS A 66 -0.12 -0.55 -0.77
C CYS A 66 1.34 -0.78 -1.14
N VAL A 67 2.14 -1.33 -0.22
CA VAL A 67 3.55 -1.67 -0.48
C VAL A 67 3.66 -2.66 -1.63
N ARG A 68 2.82 -3.70 -1.67
CA ARG A 68 2.86 -4.71 -2.73
C ARG A 68 2.44 -4.15 -4.08
N VAL A 69 1.40 -3.33 -4.14
CA VAL A 69 0.99 -2.64 -5.37
C VAL A 69 2.12 -1.76 -5.88
N ILE A 70 2.75 -0.94 -5.03
CA ILE A 70 3.87 -0.08 -5.43
C ILE A 70 5.04 -0.92 -5.96
N GLN A 71 5.43 -1.97 -5.23
CA GLN A 71 6.53 -2.85 -5.64
C GLN A 71 6.24 -3.54 -6.97
N PHE A 72 5.01 -4.03 -7.15
CA PHE A 72 4.57 -4.68 -8.37
C PHE A 72 4.62 -3.70 -9.55
N SER A 73 4.04 -2.52 -9.40
CA SER A 73 4.00 -1.51 -10.46
C SER A 73 5.41 -1.08 -10.89
N LEU A 74 6.33 -0.87 -9.93
CA LEU A 74 7.70 -0.48 -10.25
C LEU A 74 8.51 -1.64 -10.87
N ASN A 75 8.35 -2.88 -10.38
CA ASN A 75 9.08 -4.05 -10.90
C ASN A 75 8.75 -4.34 -12.36
N TYR A 76 7.46 -4.32 -12.69
CA TYR A 76 6.98 -4.63 -14.03
C TYR A 76 6.87 -3.39 -14.92
N LYS A 77 7.33 -2.23 -14.41
CA LYS A 77 7.19 -0.93 -15.06
C LYS A 77 5.78 -0.73 -15.60
N LEU A 78 4.77 -1.05 -14.78
CA LEU A 78 3.38 -0.81 -15.14
C LEU A 78 3.09 0.67 -15.02
N PHE A 79 2.16 1.16 -15.84
CA PHE A 79 1.71 2.56 -15.82
C PHE A 79 2.85 3.54 -16.16
N GLN A 80 3.40 3.42 -17.38
CA GLN A 80 4.47 4.31 -17.87
C GLN A 80 3.94 5.59 -18.51
N ASP A 81 2.64 5.66 -18.76
CA ASP A 81 2.02 6.81 -19.42
C ASP A 81 2.04 8.01 -18.46
N THR A 82 3.09 8.81 -18.59
CA THR A 82 3.27 10.08 -17.91
C THR A 82 2.60 11.20 -18.68
N VAL A 83 2.10 12.20 -17.96
CA VAL A 83 1.62 13.44 -18.58
C VAL A 83 2.76 14.07 -19.37
N ASN A 84 2.61 14.14 -20.69
CA ASN A 84 3.60 14.71 -21.59
C ASN A 84 2.92 15.77 -22.46
N HIS A 85 3.29 17.03 -22.25
CA HIS A 85 2.87 18.15 -23.08
C HIS A 85 4.02 19.17 -23.15
N SER A 86 4.04 20.00 -24.18
CA SER A 86 5.15 20.94 -24.46
C SER A 86 5.41 21.97 -23.35
N ILE A 87 4.39 22.30 -22.57
CA ILE A 87 4.47 23.29 -21.49
C ILE A 87 5.06 22.64 -20.23
N GLN A 88 5.93 23.31 -19.49
CA GLN A 88 6.36 22.81 -18.17
C GLN A 88 5.30 23.09 -17.11
N THR A 89 4.42 22.13 -16.86
CA THR A 89 3.48 22.19 -15.72
C THR A 89 4.02 21.39 -14.55
N ARG A 90 3.48 21.65 -13.34
CA ARG A 90 3.81 20.88 -12.14
C ARG A 90 3.61 19.36 -12.32
N ALA A 91 2.65 18.95 -13.15
CA ALA A 91 2.41 17.54 -13.43
C ALA A 91 3.57 16.91 -14.22
N VAL A 92 4.14 17.64 -15.17
CA VAL A 92 5.31 17.20 -15.96
C VAL A 92 6.56 17.17 -15.08
N THR A 93 6.80 18.20 -14.26
CA THR A 93 7.97 18.25 -13.37
C THR A 93 7.97 17.16 -12.30
N GLU A 94 6.79 16.80 -11.79
CA GLU A 94 6.61 15.69 -10.81
C GLU A 94 6.43 14.31 -11.50
N ILE A 95 6.58 14.24 -12.84
CA ILE A 95 6.46 13.01 -13.64
C ILE A 95 5.12 12.30 -13.36
N LYS A 96 4.01 13.03 -13.23
CA LYS A 96 2.71 12.43 -12.87
C LYS A 96 2.24 11.47 -13.95
N LEU A 97 1.71 10.34 -13.49
CA LEU A 97 1.07 9.32 -14.32
C LEU A 97 -0.38 9.70 -14.60
N TYR A 98 -0.86 9.35 -15.79
CA TYR A 98 -2.28 9.41 -16.09
C TYR A 98 -3.05 8.51 -15.13
N THR A 99 -4.16 9.03 -14.63
CA THR A 99 -5.08 8.30 -13.76
C THR A 99 -6.46 8.40 -14.37
N SER A 100 -7.15 7.26 -14.54
CA SER A 100 -8.51 7.24 -15.05
C SER A 100 -9.47 7.89 -14.04
N LEU A 101 -10.50 8.56 -14.53
CA LEU A 101 -11.59 9.08 -13.71
C LEU A 101 -12.65 7.98 -13.60
N GLN A 102 -12.70 7.32 -12.46
CA GLN A 102 -13.67 6.26 -12.19
C GLN A 102 -14.47 6.62 -10.96
N ASN A 103 -15.80 6.56 -11.06
CA ASN A 103 -16.70 6.98 -10.00
C ASN A 103 -17.20 5.81 -9.12
N TYR A 104 -17.27 4.59 -9.69
CA TYR A 104 -17.77 3.42 -8.97
C TYR A 104 -16.70 2.83 -8.05
N SER A 105 -17.06 2.52 -6.80
CA SER A 105 -16.14 1.93 -5.82
C SER A 105 -15.54 0.60 -6.30
N THR A 106 -16.31 -0.22 -7.03
CA THR A 106 -15.84 -1.48 -7.62
C THR A 106 -14.72 -1.27 -8.64
N THR A 107 -14.83 -0.27 -9.52
CA THR A 107 -13.79 0.00 -10.52
C THR A 107 -12.58 0.67 -9.87
N GLN A 108 -12.82 1.57 -8.91
CA GLN A 108 -11.74 2.20 -8.13
C GLN A 108 -10.89 1.20 -7.32
N ARG A 109 -11.41 0.01 -7.01
CA ARG A 109 -10.66 -1.07 -6.33
C ARG A 109 -9.72 -1.84 -7.26
N ASN A 110 -9.81 -1.62 -8.57
CA ASN A 110 -8.90 -2.23 -9.54
C ASN A 110 -7.47 -1.69 -9.37
N ILE A 111 -6.48 -2.55 -9.56
CA ILE A 111 -5.06 -2.19 -9.57
C ILE A 111 -4.74 -1.16 -10.67
N LEU A 112 -5.44 -1.21 -11.81
CA LEU A 112 -5.26 -0.25 -12.90
C LEU A 112 -5.62 1.18 -12.49
N PHE A 113 -6.51 1.34 -11.53
CA PHE A 113 -6.89 2.65 -10.99
C PHE A 113 -6.04 3.02 -9.76
N THR A 114 -5.86 2.09 -8.83
CA THR A 114 -5.15 2.35 -7.57
C THR A 114 -3.64 2.45 -7.73
N GLY A 115 -3.05 1.69 -8.65
CA GLY A 115 -1.62 1.67 -8.93
C GLY A 115 -1.07 3.06 -9.32
N PRO A 116 -1.56 3.69 -10.40
CA PRO A 116 -1.12 5.02 -10.81
C PRO A 116 -1.30 6.08 -9.72
N ARG A 117 -2.42 6.03 -8.97
CA ARG A 117 -2.66 6.95 -7.84
C ARG A 117 -1.61 6.80 -6.75
N LEU A 118 -1.33 5.57 -6.33
CA LEU A 118 -0.30 5.30 -5.32
C LEU A 118 1.08 5.76 -5.79
N LEU A 119 1.43 5.51 -7.05
CA LEU A 119 2.69 5.93 -7.63
C LEU A 119 2.83 7.46 -7.75
N ASN A 120 1.72 8.17 -7.98
CA ASN A 120 1.71 9.63 -8.03
C ASN A 120 1.91 10.30 -6.66
N LEU A 121 1.69 9.56 -5.58
CA LEU A 121 1.99 10.04 -4.22
C LEU A 121 3.45 9.82 -3.83
N LEU A 122 4.18 8.96 -4.54
CA LEU A 122 5.56 8.64 -4.19
C LEU A 122 6.50 9.80 -4.48
N PRO A 123 7.55 9.99 -3.65
CA PRO A 123 8.61 10.94 -3.95
C PRO A 123 9.42 10.47 -5.16
N LEU A 124 9.93 11.45 -5.92
CA LEU A 124 10.73 11.22 -7.14
C LEU A 124 11.95 10.32 -6.88
N ASP A 125 12.56 10.42 -5.69
CA ASP A 125 13.70 9.61 -5.25
C ASP A 125 13.44 8.10 -5.29
N ILE A 126 12.19 7.70 -5.06
CA ILE A 126 11.76 6.30 -5.09
C ILE A 126 11.30 5.93 -6.50
N LYS A 127 10.59 6.85 -7.17
CA LYS A 127 9.97 6.63 -8.48
C LYS A 127 10.99 6.45 -9.61
N ASN A 128 12.08 7.23 -9.60
CA ASN A 128 13.08 7.22 -10.67
C ASN A 128 14.04 6.02 -10.63
N LYS A 129 13.92 5.15 -9.62
CA LYS A 129 14.81 4.00 -9.50
C LYS A 129 14.37 2.88 -10.43
N GLN A 130 15.26 2.54 -11.36
CA GLN A 130 15.00 1.52 -12.38
C GLN A 130 14.86 0.11 -11.80
N ASN A 131 15.54 -0.20 -10.69
CA ASN A 131 15.56 -1.54 -10.09
C ASN A 131 15.18 -1.54 -8.61
N LEU A 132 14.30 -2.48 -8.23
CA LEU A 132 13.95 -2.69 -6.82
C LEU A 132 15.01 -3.51 -6.09
N THR A 133 16.01 -2.81 -5.58
CA THR A 133 16.94 -3.35 -4.60
C THR A 133 16.27 -3.56 -3.24
N LYS A 134 16.92 -4.31 -2.34
CA LYS A 134 16.42 -4.50 -0.96
C LYS A 134 16.23 -3.18 -0.22
N THR A 135 17.12 -2.22 -0.43
CA THR A 135 17.08 -0.91 0.22
C THR A 135 15.88 -0.08 -0.26
N THR A 136 15.52 -0.14 -1.54
CA THR A 136 14.33 0.56 -2.05
C THR A 136 13.04 -0.07 -1.55
N LYS A 137 12.98 -1.41 -1.47
CA LYS A 137 11.84 -2.11 -0.88
C LYS A 137 11.60 -1.69 0.57
N ASN A 138 12.66 -1.54 1.35
CA ASN A 138 12.56 -1.06 2.74
C ASN A 138 12.12 0.41 2.79
N LYS A 139 12.73 1.29 1.99
CA LYS A 139 12.31 2.70 1.89
C LYS A 139 10.83 2.86 1.53
N ILE A 140 10.30 2.01 0.64
CA ILE A 140 8.88 2.00 0.30
C ILE A 140 8.03 1.59 1.52
N LYS A 141 8.43 0.56 2.27
CA LYS A 141 7.73 0.15 3.49
C LYS A 141 7.67 1.28 4.51
N ASP A 142 8.81 1.93 4.78
CA ASP A 142 8.93 3.01 5.74
C ASP A 142 8.07 4.21 5.31
N TRP A 143 8.16 4.58 4.03
CA TRP A 143 7.37 5.67 3.46
C TRP A 143 5.86 5.42 3.56
N VAL A 144 5.39 4.20 3.24
CA VAL A 144 3.96 3.83 3.35
C VAL A 144 3.52 3.88 4.81
N LYS A 145 4.34 3.42 5.75
CA LYS A 145 4.01 3.45 7.17
C LYS A 145 3.83 4.87 7.69
N ILE A 146 4.77 5.77 7.36
CA ILE A 146 4.75 7.18 7.77
C ILE A 146 3.58 7.94 7.14
N ASN A 147 3.35 7.75 5.83
CA ASN A 147 2.36 8.52 5.06
C ASN A 147 1.00 7.84 4.94
N TYR A 148 0.72 6.83 5.78
CA TYR A 148 -0.49 6.03 5.64
C TYR A 148 -1.79 6.84 5.76
N THR A 149 -1.81 7.87 6.61
CA THR A 149 -2.97 8.76 6.77
C THR A 149 -3.29 9.52 5.48
N LEU A 150 -2.26 9.98 4.76
CA LEU A 150 -2.38 10.63 3.47
C LEU A 150 -2.84 9.66 2.38
N ILE A 151 -2.27 8.45 2.34
CA ILE A 151 -2.68 7.39 1.41
C ILE A 151 -4.16 7.05 1.62
N LYS A 152 -4.59 6.88 2.88
CA LYS A 152 -5.99 6.60 3.22
C LYS A 152 -6.95 7.67 2.72
N LYS A 153 -6.58 8.96 2.81
CA LYS A 153 -7.39 10.06 2.28
C LYS A 153 -7.47 10.06 0.75
N SER A 154 -6.41 9.64 0.06
CA SER A 154 -6.37 9.62 -1.41
C SER A 154 -7.17 8.47 -2.04
N ILE A 155 -7.37 7.37 -1.30
CA ILE A 155 -8.08 6.17 -1.76
C ILE A 155 -9.44 6.13 -1.06
N VAL A 156 -10.45 6.64 -1.75
CA VAL A 156 -11.82 6.86 -1.24
C VAL A 156 -12.41 5.62 -0.55
N TRP A 157 -12.21 4.44 -1.12
CA TRP A 157 -12.79 3.20 -0.63
C TRP A 157 -12.03 2.56 0.55
N PHE A 158 -10.96 3.18 1.06
CA PHE A 158 -10.30 2.73 2.31
C PHE A 158 -11.06 3.14 3.58
N SER A 159 -12.02 4.07 3.48
CA SER A 159 -12.85 4.54 4.59
C SER A 159 -14.25 3.94 4.64
N GLU A 160 -14.67 3.20 3.61
CA GLU A 160 -15.86 2.35 3.61
C GLU A 160 -15.59 1.06 4.40
#